data_AF-A0A1U8P0T4-F1
#
_entry.id   AF-A0A1U8P0T4-F1
#
_cell.length_a   1.000
_cell.length_b   1.000
_cell.length_c   1.000
_cell.angle_alpha   90.00
_cell.angle_beta   90.00
_cell.angle_gamma   90.00
#
_symmetry.space_group_name_H-M   'P 1'
#
loop_
_entity.id
_entity.type
_entity.pdbx_description
1 polymer ?
#
loop_
_entity_poly.entity_id
_entity_poly.type
_entity_poly.pdbx_seq_one_letter_code
_entity_poly.pdbx_strand_id
1 'polypeptide(L)'
;MMAVTSSCKEGTKIAMDNGKYVRYTPEQVEALERLYHECPKPSSMRRQQLIRECPILSNIEPKQIKVWFQNRRCREKQRKEASRLQAVNRKLTAMNKLLMEENDRLQKQVSQLIYENNYFRQQTQNVRTSSSLSRFIFLKEKKRRRRGLYSTIIL
;
A
#
# COMPACT_ATOMS: atom_id res chain seq x y z
N MET A 1 -2.53 3.26 15.79
CA MET A 1 -2.66 2.10 14.87
C MET A 1 -3.67 1.14 15.49
N MET A 2 -4.81 0.88 14.84
CA MET A 2 -5.74 -0.14 15.32
C MET A 2 -5.29 -1.50 14.78
N ALA A 3 -4.89 -2.40 15.70
CA ALA A 3 -4.58 -3.77 15.37
C ALA A 3 -5.88 -4.50 15.02
N VAL A 4 -6.05 -4.83 13.74
CA VAL A 4 -7.12 -5.71 13.28
C VAL A 4 -6.65 -7.14 13.55
N THR A 5 -7.11 -7.73 14.65
CA THR A 5 -6.86 -9.14 14.96
C THR A 5 -7.81 -10.02 14.13
N SER A 6 -7.36 -10.38 12.93
CA SER A 6 -7.93 -11.48 12.15
C SER A 6 -7.56 -12.80 12.82
N SER A 7 -8.37 -13.28 13.78
CA SER A 7 -8.25 -14.63 14.33
C SER A 7 -8.83 -15.64 13.34
N CYS A 8 -8.05 -16.00 12.33
CA CYS A 8 -8.27 -17.24 11.58
C CYS A 8 -7.67 -18.36 12.42
N LYS A 9 -8.55 -19.15 13.07
CA LYS A 9 -8.17 -20.27 13.91
C LYS A 9 -7.24 -21.23 13.16
N GLU A 10 -6.09 -21.44 13.80
CA GLU A 10 -4.98 -22.29 13.39
C GLU A 10 -5.43 -23.75 13.28
N GLY A 11 -4.91 -24.44 12.26
CA GLY A 11 -5.35 -25.77 11.87
C GLY A 11 -4.97 -26.84 12.87
N THR A 12 -5.94 -27.28 13.67
CA THR A 12 -5.88 -28.60 14.30
C THR A 12 -5.95 -29.65 13.21
N LYS A 13 -4.86 -30.42 13.06
CA LYS A 13 -4.71 -31.54 12.14
C LYS A 13 -5.72 -32.63 12.52
N ILE A 14 -6.93 -32.56 11.98
CA ILE A 14 -7.90 -33.65 12.12
C ILE A 14 -7.48 -34.75 11.14
N ALA A 15 -7.02 -35.87 11.70
CA ALA A 15 -6.79 -37.12 10.99
C ALA A 15 -8.00 -37.41 10.10
N MET A 16 -7.78 -37.42 8.79
CA MET A 16 -8.83 -37.58 7.80
C MET A 16 -9.34 -39.02 7.84
N ASP A 17 -10.56 -39.18 8.33
CA ASP A 17 -11.40 -40.33 8.07
C ASP A 17 -11.59 -40.43 6.54
N ASN A 18 -10.84 -41.35 5.92
CA ASN A 18 -10.66 -41.50 4.47
C ASN A 18 -11.97 -41.83 3.72
N GLY A 19 -13.07 -42.11 4.43
CA GLY A 19 -14.39 -42.38 3.84
C GLY A 19 -15.28 -41.15 3.59
N LYS A 20 -14.91 -39.96 4.09
CA LYS A 20 -15.76 -38.75 4.01
C LYS A 20 -15.45 -37.84 2.81
N TYR A 21 -14.29 -37.98 2.19
CA TYR A 21 -13.85 -37.13 1.08
C TYR A 21 -13.81 -37.93 -0.22
N VAL A 22 -14.70 -37.58 -1.15
CA VAL A 22 -14.62 -38.12 -2.51
C VAL A 22 -13.66 -37.29 -3.35
N ARG A 23 -12.64 -37.97 -3.86
CA ARG A 23 -11.72 -37.44 -4.86
C ARG A 23 -12.22 -37.85 -6.24
N TYR A 24 -12.69 -36.87 -7.00
CA TYR A 24 -13.12 -37.08 -8.38
C TYR A 24 -11.93 -37.35 -9.30
N THR A 25 -12.12 -38.19 -10.32
CA THR A 25 -11.14 -38.35 -11.40
C THR A 25 -11.12 -37.10 -12.29
N PRO A 26 -10.04 -36.83 -13.04
CA PRO A 26 -9.98 -35.70 -13.97
C PRO A 26 -11.15 -35.68 -14.96
N GLU A 27 -11.54 -36.84 -15.47
CA GLU A 27 -12.61 -37.00 -16.45
C GLU A 27 -13.99 -36.72 -15.82
N GLN A 28 -14.20 -37.12 -14.56
CA GLN A 28 -15.40 -36.76 -13.79
C GLN A 28 -15.48 -35.25 -13.57
N VAL A 29 -14.36 -34.62 -13.22
CA VAL A 29 -14.29 -33.15 -13.06
C VAL A 29 -14.62 -32.46 -14.37
N GLU A 30 -14.03 -32.92 -15.49
CA GLU A 30 -14.29 -32.35 -16.81
C GLU A 30 -15.77 -32.46 -17.22
N ALA A 31 -16.40 -33.62 -16.98
CA ALA A 31 -17.82 -33.79 -17.22
C ALA A 31 -18.68 -32.85 -16.38
N LEU A 32 -18.37 -32.71 -15.08
CA LEU A 32 -19.07 -31.78 -14.19
C LEU A 32 -18.85 -30.31 -14.60
N GLU A 33 -17.65 -29.94 -15.07
CA GLU A 33 -17.36 -28.63 -15.61
C GLU A 33 -18.15 -28.36 -16.90
N ARG A 34 -18.23 -29.29 -17.86
CA ARG A 34 -19.08 -29.14 -19.06
C ARG A 34 -20.54 -28.86 -18.68
N LEU A 35 -21.10 -29.67 -17.77
CA LEU A 35 -22.45 -29.48 -17.26
C LEU A 35 -22.65 -28.15 -16.53
N TYR A 36 -21.61 -27.63 -15.85
CA TYR A 36 -21.65 -26.34 -15.18
C TYR A 36 -21.81 -25.17 -16.16
N HIS A 37 -21.19 -25.25 -17.34
CA HIS A 37 -21.31 -24.21 -18.36
C HIS A 37 -22.75 -24.15 -18.93
N GLU A 38 -23.43 -25.28 -19.03
CA GLU A 38 -24.82 -25.36 -19.50
C GLU A 38 -25.81 -24.93 -18.41
N CYS A 39 -25.66 -25.46 -17.19
CA CYS A 39 -26.59 -25.19 -16.08
C CYS A 39 -25.86 -25.16 -14.72
N PRO A 40 -25.47 -23.98 -14.21
CA PRO A 40 -24.71 -23.87 -12.96
C PRO A 40 -25.53 -24.13 -11.68
N LYS A 41 -26.85 -24.31 -11.79
CA LYS A 41 -27.78 -24.57 -10.68
C LYS A 41 -28.76 -25.70 -11.03
N PRO A 42 -28.28 -26.95 -11.24
CA PRO A 42 -29.15 -28.04 -11.66
C PRO A 42 -30.19 -28.36 -10.56
N SER A 43 -31.44 -28.58 -10.99
CA SER A 43 -32.55 -29.01 -10.13
C SER A 43 -32.31 -30.42 -9.57
N SER A 44 -33.12 -30.86 -8.60
CA SER A 44 -32.98 -32.23 -8.05
C SER A 44 -33.22 -33.30 -9.11
N MET A 45 -34.25 -33.12 -9.92
CA MET A 45 -34.58 -34.00 -11.04
C MET A 45 -33.43 -34.03 -12.06
N ARG A 46 -32.88 -32.86 -12.43
CA ARG A 46 -31.73 -32.81 -13.35
C ARG A 46 -30.53 -33.54 -12.79
N ARG A 47 -30.20 -33.42 -11.49
CA ARG A 47 -29.09 -34.18 -10.88
C ARG A 47 -29.29 -35.69 -10.95
N GLN A 48 -30.51 -36.19 -10.74
CA GLN A 48 -30.81 -37.62 -10.88
C GLN A 48 -30.66 -38.09 -12.33
N GLN A 49 -31.12 -37.29 -13.28
CA GLN A 49 -30.99 -37.57 -14.70
C GLN A 49 -29.52 -37.63 -15.14
N LEU A 50 -28.68 -36.71 -14.68
CA LEU A 50 -27.25 -36.68 -15.01
C LEU A 50 -26.49 -37.94 -14.61
N ILE A 51 -26.86 -38.57 -13.49
CA ILE A 51 -26.25 -39.84 -13.05
C ILE A 51 -26.61 -40.98 -14.00
N ARG A 52 -27.81 -40.94 -14.59
CA ARG A 52 -28.27 -41.96 -15.57
C ARG A 52 -27.69 -41.71 -16.97
N GLU A 53 -27.62 -40.45 -17.39
CA GLU A 53 -27.18 -40.05 -18.73
C GLU A 53 -25.66 -40.02 -18.88
N CYS A 54 -24.92 -39.86 -17.79
CA CYS A 54 -23.46 -39.79 -17.80
C CYS A 54 -22.87 -41.00 -17.05
N PRO A 55 -22.51 -42.09 -17.76
CA PRO A 55 -21.93 -43.29 -17.14
C PRO A 55 -20.71 -42.99 -16.28
N ILE A 56 -19.91 -41.98 -16.63
CA ILE A 56 -18.74 -41.57 -15.85
C ILE A 56 -19.09 -40.99 -14.46
N LEU A 57 -20.32 -40.52 -14.28
CA LEU A 57 -20.86 -39.99 -13.03
C LEU A 57 -21.79 -41.00 -12.32
N SER A 58 -21.97 -42.21 -12.85
CA SER A 58 -22.93 -43.20 -12.31
C SER A 58 -22.67 -43.57 -10.85
N ASN A 59 -21.40 -43.51 -10.45
CA ASN A 59 -20.93 -43.86 -9.10
C ASN A 59 -20.87 -42.66 -8.14
N ILE A 60 -21.42 -41.50 -8.55
CA ILE A 60 -21.45 -40.28 -7.74
C ILE A 60 -22.86 -40.07 -7.19
N GLU A 61 -22.98 -39.87 -5.88
CA GLU A 61 -24.29 -39.64 -5.28
C GLU A 61 -24.89 -38.28 -5.68
N PRO A 62 -26.23 -38.14 -5.80
CA PRO A 62 -26.87 -36.85 -6.08
C PRO A 62 -26.49 -35.72 -5.11
N LYS A 63 -26.22 -36.08 -3.84
CA LYS A 63 -25.76 -35.14 -2.81
C LYS A 63 -24.36 -34.60 -3.10
N GLN A 64 -23.47 -35.44 -3.61
CA GLN A 64 -22.11 -35.05 -3.98
C GLN A 64 -22.11 -34.10 -5.18
N ILE A 65 -22.96 -34.37 -6.18
CA ILE A 65 -23.18 -33.43 -7.31
C ILE A 65 -23.68 -32.08 -6.78
N LYS A 66 -24.67 -32.07 -5.88
CA LYS A 66 -25.16 -30.81 -5.27
C LYS A 66 -24.02 -30.02 -4.61
N VAL A 67 -23.19 -30.68 -3.80
CA VAL A 67 -22.05 -30.06 -3.10
C VAL A 67 -20.99 -29.58 -4.09
N TRP A 68 -20.70 -30.36 -5.13
CA TRP A 68 -19.74 -29.97 -6.16
C TRP A 68 -20.17 -28.66 -6.85
N PHE A 69 -21.43 -28.54 -7.27
CA PHE A 69 -21.96 -27.32 -7.90
C PHE A 69 -22.01 -26.12 -6.92
N GLN A 70 -22.24 -26.35 -5.63
CA GLN A 70 -22.13 -25.30 -4.61
C GLN A 70 -20.68 -24.81 -4.46
N ASN A 71 -19.74 -25.74 -4.32
CA ASN A 71 -18.33 -25.43 -4.19
C ASN A 71 -17.78 -24.76 -5.44
N ARG A 72 -18.19 -25.21 -6.63
CA ARG A 72 -17.75 -24.63 -7.90
C ARG A 72 -18.15 -23.17 -8.04
N ARG A 73 -19.39 -22.83 -7.68
CA ARG A 73 -19.87 -21.43 -7.62
C ARG A 73 -19.11 -20.61 -6.59
N CYS A 74 -18.87 -21.18 -5.41
CA CYS A 74 -18.11 -20.51 -4.35
C CYS A 74 -16.67 -20.20 -4.81
N ARG A 75 -15.97 -21.17 -5.38
CA ARG A 75 -14.62 -21.01 -5.93
C ARG A 75 -14.56 -19.99 -7.06
N GLU A 76 -15.57 -19.96 -7.93
CA GLU A 76 -15.61 -18.95 -8.99
C GLU A 76 -15.80 -17.54 -8.44
N LYS A 77 -16.72 -17.37 -7.48
CA LYS A 77 -16.92 -16.10 -6.79
C LYS A 77 -15.61 -15.65 -6.11
N GLN A 78 -14.94 -16.56 -5.41
CA GLN A 78 -13.65 -16.28 -4.76
C GLN A 78 -12.57 -15.89 -5.78
N ARG A 79 -12.45 -16.58 -6.92
CA ARG A 79 -11.49 -16.21 -7.98
C ARG A 79 -11.75 -14.81 -8.54
N LYS A 80 -13.02 -14.48 -8.83
CA LYS A 80 -13.40 -13.15 -9.33
C LYS A 80 -13.06 -12.07 -8.30
N GLU A 81 -13.36 -12.33 -7.04
CA GLU A 81 -13.07 -11.40 -5.94
C GLU A 81 -11.56 -11.23 -5.70
N ALA A 82 -10.80 -12.32 -5.70
CA ALA A 82 -9.33 -12.26 -5.58
C ALA A 82 -8.72 -11.46 -6.73
N SER A 83 -9.21 -11.65 -7.96
CA SER A 83 -8.75 -10.88 -9.14
C SER A 83 -9.08 -9.39 -8.99
N ARG A 84 -10.29 -9.07 -8.51
CA ARG A 84 -10.71 -7.68 -8.23
C ARG A 84 -9.82 -7.03 -7.17
N LEU A 85 -9.56 -7.73 -6.07
CA LEU A 85 -8.69 -7.26 -5.00
C LEU A 85 -7.26 -7.06 -5.49
N GLN A 86 -6.72 -7.99 -6.30
CA GLN A 86 -5.40 -7.85 -6.90
C GLN A 86 -5.31 -6.61 -7.79
N ALA A 87 -6.34 -6.34 -8.60
CA ALA A 87 -6.37 -5.15 -9.44
C ALA A 87 -6.38 -3.84 -8.62
N VAL A 88 -7.17 -3.79 -7.55
CA VAL A 88 -7.20 -2.63 -6.63
C VAL A 88 -5.85 -2.49 -5.91
N ASN A 89 -5.26 -3.58 -5.45
CA ASN A 89 -3.96 -3.56 -4.77
C ASN A 89 -2.86 -3.00 -5.67
N ARG A 90 -2.79 -3.43 -6.95
CA ARG A 90 -1.85 -2.87 -7.93
C ARG A 90 -1.99 -1.35 -8.08
N LYS A 91 -3.23 -0.84 -8.16
CA LYS A 91 -3.50 0.60 -8.23
C LYS A 91 -3.04 1.32 -6.96
N LEU A 92 -3.33 0.76 -5.79
CA LEU A 92 -2.94 1.33 -4.50
C LEU A 92 -1.41 1.37 -4.36
N THR A 93 -0.71 0.31 -4.75
CA THR A 93 0.76 0.27 -4.74
C THR A 93 1.37 1.32 -5.68
N ALA A 94 0.83 1.47 -6.89
CA ALA A 94 1.29 2.50 -7.82
C ALA A 94 1.06 3.92 -7.26
N MET A 95 -0.12 4.18 -6.68
CA MET A 95 -0.43 5.47 -6.07
C MET A 95 0.45 5.76 -4.84
N ASN A 96 0.67 4.76 -3.97
CA ASN A 96 1.56 4.91 -2.82
C ASN A 96 2.99 5.24 -3.25
N LYS A 97 3.48 4.65 -4.36
CA LYS A 97 4.79 4.99 -4.92
C LYS A 97 4.86 6.45 -5.34
N LEU A 98 3.87 6.95 -6.08
CA LEU A 98 3.82 8.36 -6.49
C LEU A 98 3.76 9.31 -5.29
N LEU A 99 2.98 8.97 -4.26
CA LEU A 99 2.92 9.76 -3.04
C LEU A 99 4.26 9.80 -2.29
N MET A 100 4.99 8.69 -2.24
CA MET A 100 6.32 8.65 -1.65
C MET A 100 7.32 9.52 -2.43
N GLU A 101 7.29 9.45 -3.76
CA GLU A 101 8.14 10.28 -4.62
C GLU A 101 7.84 11.77 -4.43
N GLU A 102 6.56 12.14 -4.33
CA GLU A 102 6.17 13.52 -4.10
C GLU A 102 6.56 14.01 -2.69
N ASN A 103 6.42 13.14 -1.68
CA ASN A 103 6.87 13.47 -0.32
C ASN A 103 8.38 13.72 -0.28
N ASP A 104 9.18 12.88 -0.92
CA ASP A 104 10.64 13.07 -1.02
C ASP A 104 11.00 14.39 -1.74
N ARG A 105 10.28 14.71 -2.84
CA ARG A 105 10.46 16.00 -3.55
C ARG A 105 10.14 17.19 -2.66
N LEU A 106 9.01 17.15 -1.96
CA LEU A 106 8.60 18.22 -1.05
C LEU A 106 9.58 18.37 0.13
N GLN A 107 10.06 17.27 0.69
CA GLN A 107 11.09 17.30 1.74
C GLN A 107 12.36 17.99 1.25
N LYS A 108 12.83 17.67 0.03
CA LYS A 108 13.99 18.33 -0.59
C LYS A 108 13.77 19.83 -0.79
N GLN A 109 12.59 20.23 -1.27
CA GLN A 109 12.25 21.65 -1.43
C GLN A 109 12.24 22.38 -0.09
N VAL A 110 11.65 21.79 0.95
CA VAL A 110 11.65 22.36 2.30
C VAL A 110 13.07 22.51 2.84
N SER A 111 13.92 21.49 2.70
CA SER A 111 15.32 21.55 3.10
C SER A 111 16.08 22.67 2.38
N GLN A 112 15.85 22.82 1.06
CA GLN A 112 16.47 23.89 0.27
C GLN A 112 16.02 25.28 0.75
N LEU A 113 14.72 25.49 0.94
CA LEU A 113 14.18 26.76 1.43
C LEU A 113 14.68 27.10 2.84
N ILE A 114 14.83 26.09 3.71
CA ILE A 114 15.43 26.28 5.03
C ILE A 114 16.89 26.71 4.91
N TYR A 115 17.67 26.05 4.05
CA TYR A 115 19.07 26.41 3.82
C TYR A 115 19.21 27.86 3.31
N GLU A 116 18.45 28.22 2.28
CA GLU A 116 18.42 29.56 1.70
C GLU A 116 18.00 30.63 2.73
N ASN A 117 16.94 30.37 3.51
CA ASN A 117 16.49 31.29 4.55
C ASN A 117 17.57 31.53 5.61
N ASN A 118 18.26 30.47 6.05
CA ASN A 118 19.36 30.60 7.00
C ASN A 118 20.50 31.43 6.40
N TYR A 119 20.84 31.21 5.12
CA TYR A 119 21.85 31.96 4.41
C TYR A 119 21.52 33.46 4.33
N PHE A 120 20.29 33.82 3.93
CA PHE A 120 19.86 35.22 3.89
C PHE A 120 19.85 35.89 5.27
N ARG A 121 19.45 35.16 6.32
CA ARG A 121 19.52 35.63 7.71
C ARG A 121 20.96 35.90 8.16
N GLN A 122 21.90 35.03 7.80
CA GLN A 122 23.32 35.25 8.11
C GLN A 122 23.91 36.43 7.34
N GLN A 123 23.64 36.57 6.04
CA GLN A 123 24.08 37.73 5.26
C GLN A 123 23.59 39.05 5.87
N THR A 124 22.31 39.14 6.20
CA THR A 124 21.74 40.36 6.77
C THR A 124 22.34 40.71 8.14
N GLN A 125 22.62 39.72 9.00
CA GLN A 125 23.33 39.96 10.26
C GLN A 125 24.79 40.39 10.05
N ASN A 126 25.51 39.77 9.10
CA ASN A 126 26.89 40.13 8.78
C ASN A 126 27.02 41.55 8.22
N VAL A 127 26.11 41.98 7.35
CA VAL A 127 26.09 43.36 6.83
C VAL A 127 25.79 44.36 7.95
N ARG A 128 24.84 44.06 8.84
CA ARG A 128 24.52 44.92 10.00
C ARG A 128 25.71 45.05 10.96
N THR A 129 26.38 43.95 11.29
CA THR A 129 27.55 43.97 12.18
C THR A 129 28.73 44.68 11.54
N SER A 130 29.02 44.43 10.26
CA SER A 130 30.06 45.12 9.49
C SER A 130 29.83 46.64 9.46
N SER A 131 28.62 47.09 9.07
CA SER A 131 28.28 48.52 9.06
C SER A 131 28.40 49.17 10.45
N SER A 132 28.04 48.44 11.51
CA SER A 132 28.14 48.91 12.89
C SER A 132 29.59 49.03 13.34
N LEU A 133 30.44 48.06 12.99
CA LEU A 133 31.88 48.09 13.22
C LEU A 133 32.55 49.24 12.47
N SER A 134 32.27 49.43 11.18
CA SER A 134 32.79 50.56 10.41
C SER A 134 32.41 51.90 11.04
N ARG A 135 31.15 52.06 11.49
CA ARG A 135 30.70 53.27 12.18
C ARG A 135 31.42 53.48 13.51
N PHE A 136 31.63 52.43 14.29
CA PHE A 136 32.35 52.49 15.55
C PHE A 136 33.81 52.90 15.38
N ILE A 137 34.52 52.29 14.41
CA ILE A 137 35.89 52.63 14.06
C ILE A 137 35.99 54.10 13.64
N PHE A 138 35.09 54.56 12.75
CA PHE A 138 35.05 55.96 12.33
C PHE A 138 34.85 56.93 13.51
N LEU A 139 33.94 56.63 14.44
CA LEU A 139 33.70 57.45 15.63
C LEU A 139 34.90 57.48 16.58
N LYS A 140 35.58 56.35 16.77
CA LYS A 140 36.84 56.25 17.54
C LYS A 140 37.93 57.12 16.91
N GLU A 141 38.11 57.05 15.60
CA GLU A 141 39.07 57.85 14.84
C GLU A 141 38.78 59.35 14.99
N LYS A 142 37.51 59.75 14.84
CA LYS A 142 37.06 61.14 14.99
C LYS A 142 37.30 61.66 16.41
N LYS A 143 37.07 60.84 17.45
CA LYS A 143 37.34 61.19 18.85
C LYS A 143 38.84 61.27 19.17
N ARG A 144 39.68 60.47 18.50
CA ARG A 144 41.14 60.55 18.58
C ARG A 144 41.67 61.84 17.95
N ARG A 145 41.22 62.18 16.74
CA ARG A 145 41.59 63.44 16.06
C ARG A 145 41.17 64.69 16.85
N ARG A 146 39.96 64.72 17.40
CA ARG A 146 39.53 65.82 18.28
C ARG A 146 40.45 65.99 19.48
N ARG A 147 40.81 64.90 20.18
CA ARG A 147 41.75 64.96 21.32
C ARG A 147 43.14 65.47 20.92
N GLY A 148 43.65 65.08 19.74
CA GLY A 148 44.91 65.63 19.20
C GLY A 148 44.83 67.13 18.90
N LEU A 149 43.72 67.60 18.31
CA LEU A 149 43.50 69.02 18.02
C LEU A 149 43.42 69.88 19.30
N TYR A 150 42.74 69.41 20.35
CA TYR A 150 42.74 70.10 21.65
C TYR A 150 44.12 70.10 22.32
N SER A 151 44.95 69.08 22.07
CA SER A 151 46.32 69.01 22.60
C SER A 151 47.30 69.94 21.88
N THR A 152 47.03 70.33 20.63
CA THR A 152 47.88 71.24 19.84
C THR A 152 47.51 72.72 20.01
N ILE A 153 46.26 73.02 20.42
CA ILE A 153 45.75 74.39 20.58
C ILE A 153 46.05 74.98 21.99
N ILE A 154 46.53 74.17 22.95
CA ILE A 154 46.81 74.59 24.35
C ILE A 154 48.27 75.05 24.58
N LEU A 155 49.04 75.34 23.52
CA LEU A 155 50.38 75.96 23.63
C LEU A 155 50.34 77.40 23.10
#